data_AF-T0S9V4-F1
#
_entry.id   AF-T0S9V4-F1
#
_cell.length_a   1.000
_cell.length_b   1.000
_cell.length_c   1.000
_cell.angle_alpha   90.00
_cell.angle_beta   90.00
_cell.angle_gamma   90.00
#
_symmetry.space_group_name_H-M   'P 1'
#
loop_
_entity.id
_entity.type
_entity.pdbx_description
1 polymer ?
#
loop_
_entity_poly.entity_id
_entity_poly.type
_entity_poly.pdbx_seq_one_letter_code
_entity_poly.pdbx_strand_id
1 'polypeptide(L)'
;MASKEAKDAKDTKEANLVAIESFNRQVEASKAELLAKRIEELQAENENLRFLHAKGEKEIHEFVAYFQRELGTREKIAAKLTEELNDTKQRHTDDVEAWHTKYDSETKQLKETNRSLESTLSSKLKIAQEDLSKLEVFRDMRETLEKKLNAVTDALESERVAHKDAVSVLERKFLEEKARAQKDTEKRIEKIKQQSREDARNILDADTRKIVTDNKRMGDELRFQLQMTDELQREKDKLVEQTKALQRELQLHADKEQEYAKYGQRQTREIKQLQAKVKTLEKSLSQVVSTFEKEKHALTIKTEKELDDVSLDADGLRKLLKLKNKELRTMKRLAQTILDQRTDVEQFFLDSLDIVKEQLVDERRKAIEVEKRQDAKLTAAERGLKFPRLKHVHPATTSNNASFGCKEKVDLRALTWEERERVLRLLFGKINSMQGFFEGTAAVEDDALQTPFITEATASVSGPAMPRFVPAFPSRPPTTNL
;
A
#
# COMPACT_ATOMS: atom_id res chain seq x y z
N MET A 1 -81.03 280.00 152.49
CA MET A 1 -80.57 281.01 151.52
C MET A 1 -79.92 280.23 150.38
N ALA A 2 -80.41 280.20 149.15
CA ALA A 2 -80.93 281.23 148.25
C ALA A 2 -79.84 281.94 147.42
N SER A 3 -80.11 281.94 146.11
CA SER A 3 -79.80 282.97 145.10
C SER A 3 -78.38 283.13 144.56
N LYS A 4 -78.38 283.67 143.34
CA LYS A 4 -77.29 284.01 142.43
C LYS A 4 -76.54 282.79 141.90
N GLU A 5 -77.10 282.24 140.82
CA GLU A 5 -76.74 282.56 139.41
C GLU A 5 -75.51 281.73 139.04
N ALA A 6 -75.69 280.65 138.27
CA ALA A 6 -75.36 280.60 136.84
C ALA A 6 -73.82 280.65 136.59
N LYS A 7 -73.30 279.81 135.68
CA LYS A 7 -71.90 279.76 135.19
C LYS A 7 -70.96 278.78 135.94
N ASP A 8 -70.21 278.00 135.17
CA ASP A 8 -69.20 276.97 135.49
C ASP A 8 -69.70 275.66 136.15
N ALA A 9 -70.36 274.68 135.52
CA ALA A 9 -70.47 274.25 134.12
C ALA A 9 -69.14 273.89 133.41
N LYS A 10 -69.15 272.74 132.70
CA LYS A 10 -68.39 272.43 131.48
C LYS A 10 -67.10 271.59 131.53
N ASP A 11 -66.12 271.76 132.41
CA ASP A 11 -64.77 271.22 132.08
C ASP A 11 -64.41 269.77 132.50
N THR A 12 -64.85 269.21 133.63
CA THR A 12 -64.30 267.90 134.10
C THR A 12 -65.00 266.65 133.53
N LYS A 13 -66.20 266.81 132.97
CA LYS A 13 -66.93 265.73 132.28
C LYS A 13 -66.26 265.32 130.96
N GLU A 14 -65.51 266.21 130.31
CA GLU A 14 -64.83 265.91 129.03
C GLU A 14 -63.46 265.22 129.22
N ALA A 15 -62.77 265.43 130.34
CA ALA A 15 -61.44 264.83 130.57
C ALA A 15 -61.48 263.31 130.86
N ASN A 16 -62.49 262.83 131.59
CA ASN A 16 -62.59 261.40 131.93
C ASN A 16 -63.07 260.52 130.76
N LEU A 17 -63.86 261.07 129.82
CA LEU A 17 -64.36 260.33 128.66
C LEU A 17 -63.24 260.05 127.64
N VAL A 18 -62.31 261.00 127.47
CA VAL A 18 -61.15 260.88 126.55
C VAL A 18 -60.09 259.90 127.07
N ALA A 19 -59.88 259.84 128.39
CA ALA A 19 -58.94 258.88 128.99
C ALA A 19 -59.38 257.42 128.78
N ILE A 20 -60.68 257.14 128.88
CA ILE A 20 -61.24 255.79 128.72
C ILE A 20 -61.24 255.35 127.25
N GLU A 21 -61.54 256.25 126.30
CA GLU A 21 -61.42 255.95 124.86
C GLU A 21 -59.97 255.69 124.42
N SER A 22 -58.99 256.37 125.05
CA SER A 22 -57.57 256.09 124.81
C SER A 22 -57.13 254.71 125.31
N PHE A 23 -57.71 254.24 126.43
CA PHE A 23 -57.43 252.92 126.99
C PHE A 23 -58.04 251.81 126.13
N ASN A 24 -59.25 251.99 125.61
CA ASN A 24 -59.86 251.02 124.70
C ASN A 24 -59.08 250.86 123.38
N ARG A 25 -58.52 251.95 122.83
CA ARG A 25 -57.63 251.87 121.66
C ARG A 25 -56.34 251.09 121.92
N GLN A 26 -55.78 251.22 123.13
CA GLN A 26 -54.53 250.53 123.50
C GLN A 26 -54.75 249.02 123.68
N VAL A 27 -55.90 248.61 124.22
CA VAL A 27 -56.26 247.20 124.39
C VAL A 27 -56.52 246.52 123.04
N GLU A 28 -57.22 247.18 122.10
CA GLU A 28 -57.44 246.62 120.77
C GLU A 28 -56.16 246.52 119.93
N ALA A 29 -55.24 247.47 120.05
CA ALA A 29 -53.93 247.39 119.42
C ALA A 29 -53.10 246.20 119.95
N SER A 30 -53.14 245.93 121.26
CA SER A 30 -52.43 244.77 121.84
C SER A 30 -53.01 243.42 121.40
N LYS A 31 -54.33 243.36 121.15
CA LYS A 31 -54.99 242.14 120.65
C LYS A 31 -54.66 241.87 119.17
N ALA A 32 -54.57 242.91 118.35
CA ALA A 32 -54.18 242.78 116.95
C ALA A 32 -52.73 242.26 116.81
N GLU A 33 -51.83 242.71 117.69
CA GLU A 33 -50.43 242.28 117.70
C GLU A 33 -50.25 240.81 118.11
N LEU A 34 -51.07 240.32 119.05
CA LEU A 34 -51.10 238.91 119.46
C LEU A 34 -51.57 237.97 118.35
N LEU A 35 -52.57 238.39 117.56
CA LEU A 35 -53.07 237.59 116.44
C LEU A 35 -52.08 237.54 115.27
N ALA A 36 -51.35 238.62 115.01
CA ALA A 36 -50.31 238.65 113.98
C ALA A 36 -49.18 237.65 114.30
N LYS A 37 -48.69 237.61 115.54
CA LYS A 37 -47.72 236.61 116.01
C LYS A 37 -48.21 235.17 115.82
N ARG A 38 -49.51 234.92 116.05
CA ARG A 38 -50.07 233.58 115.90
C ARG A 38 -50.14 233.12 114.44
N ILE A 39 -50.34 234.03 113.50
CA ILE A 39 -50.32 233.73 112.05
C ILE A 39 -48.90 233.39 111.59
N GLU A 40 -47.90 234.13 112.09
CA GLU A 40 -46.49 233.89 111.78
C GLU A 40 -46.01 232.50 112.29
N GLU A 41 -46.42 232.10 113.49
CA GLU A 41 -46.17 230.74 114.02
C GLU A 41 -46.77 229.64 113.14
N LEU A 42 -48.01 229.80 112.68
CA LEU A 42 -48.69 228.80 111.85
C LEU A 42 -48.08 228.70 110.44
N GLN A 43 -47.54 229.80 109.90
CA GLN A 43 -46.82 229.76 108.62
C GLN A 43 -45.49 229.01 108.74
N ALA A 44 -44.73 229.24 109.81
CA ALA A 44 -43.48 228.51 110.07
C ALA A 44 -43.74 227.00 110.26
N GLU A 45 -44.83 226.63 110.94
CA GLU A 45 -45.21 225.22 111.12
C GLU A 45 -45.60 224.54 109.79
N ASN A 46 -46.26 225.27 108.89
CA ASN A 46 -46.63 224.76 107.57
C ASN A 46 -45.40 224.52 106.66
N GLU A 47 -44.41 225.40 106.71
CA GLU A 47 -43.15 225.19 105.97
C GLU A 47 -42.37 223.98 106.48
N ASN A 48 -42.34 223.76 107.79
CA ASN A 48 -41.66 222.60 108.39
C ASN A 48 -42.29 221.27 107.97
N LEU A 49 -43.63 221.19 107.90
CA LEU A 49 -44.35 220.00 107.44
C LEU A 49 -44.05 219.66 105.97
N ARG A 50 -43.90 220.67 105.11
CA ARG A 50 -43.55 220.46 103.68
C ARG A 50 -42.14 219.89 103.52
N PHE A 51 -41.18 220.34 104.31
CA PHE A 51 -39.81 219.81 104.29
C PHE A 51 -39.76 218.32 104.71
N LEU A 52 -40.49 217.95 105.77
CA LEU A 52 -40.58 216.56 106.22
C LEU A 52 -41.19 215.64 105.17
N HIS A 53 -42.21 216.10 104.45
CA HIS A 53 -42.84 215.31 103.38
C HIS A 53 -41.88 215.05 102.20
N ALA A 54 -41.13 216.08 101.78
CA ALA A 54 -40.14 215.96 100.71
C ALA A 54 -38.96 215.04 101.09
N LYS A 55 -38.58 215.01 102.37
CA LYS A 55 -37.57 214.07 102.88
C LYS A 55 -38.06 212.62 102.82
N GLY A 56 -39.29 212.36 103.26
CA GLY A 56 -39.90 211.02 103.20
C GLY A 56 -40.04 210.49 101.78
N GLU A 57 -40.39 211.33 100.81
CA GLU A 57 -40.49 210.92 99.40
C GLU A 57 -39.14 210.48 98.80
N LYS A 58 -38.03 211.13 99.17
CA LYS A 58 -36.69 210.73 98.74
C LYS A 58 -36.29 209.38 99.31
N GLU A 59 -36.53 209.15 100.59
CA GLU A 59 -36.23 207.87 101.26
C GLU A 59 -37.03 206.71 100.63
N ILE A 60 -38.29 206.93 100.26
CA ILE A 60 -39.12 205.93 99.56
C ILE A 60 -38.55 205.62 98.16
N HIS A 61 -38.13 206.63 97.39
CA HIS A 61 -37.55 206.42 96.06
C HIS A 61 -36.23 205.64 96.11
N GLU A 62 -35.37 205.90 97.10
CA GLU A 62 -34.14 205.12 97.31
C GLU A 62 -34.44 203.66 97.66
N PHE A 63 -35.45 203.40 98.50
CA PHE A 63 -35.87 202.03 98.85
C PHE A 63 -36.41 201.27 97.63
N VAL A 64 -37.25 201.92 96.81
CA VAL A 64 -37.78 201.34 95.57
C VAL A 64 -36.67 201.07 94.57
N ALA A 65 -35.72 202.00 94.39
CA ALA A 65 -34.59 201.82 93.48
C ALA A 65 -33.65 200.68 93.92
N TYR A 66 -33.40 200.53 95.22
CA TYR A 66 -32.66 199.39 95.76
C TYR A 66 -33.38 198.07 95.47
N PHE A 67 -34.68 197.98 95.79
CA PHE A 67 -35.44 196.76 95.56
C PHE A 67 -35.59 196.40 94.08
N GLN A 68 -35.80 197.37 93.19
CA GLN A 68 -35.83 197.10 91.75
C GLN A 68 -34.49 196.56 91.25
N ARG A 69 -33.37 197.09 91.76
CA ARG A 69 -32.03 196.59 91.40
C ARG A 69 -31.80 195.18 91.93
N GLU A 70 -32.16 194.91 93.18
CA GLU A 70 -32.07 193.60 93.82
C GLU A 70 -32.99 192.56 93.14
N LEU A 71 -34.24 192.93 92.84
CA LEU A 71 -35.16 192.10 92.05
C LEU A 71 -34.60 191.79 90.67
N GLY A 72 -34.10 192.80 89.95
CA GLY A 72 -33.47 192.59 88.64
C GLY A 72 -32.23 191.70 88.70
N THR A 73 -31.44 191.77 89.78
CA THR A 73 -30.34 190.82 89.99
C THR A 73 -30.84 189.40 90.28
N ARG A 74 -31.88 189.25 91.11
CA ARG A 74 -32.47 187.93 91.40
C ARG A 74 -33.17 187.32 90.20
N GLU A 75 -33.84 188.11 89.37
CA GLU A 75 -34.45 187.66 88.11
C GLU A 75 -33.38 187.19 87.12
N LYS A 76 -32.25 187.90 87.00
CA LYS A 76 -31.10 187.44 86.19
C LYS A 76 -30.51 186.14 86.71
N ILE A 77 -30.40 185.99 88.04
CA ILE A 77 -29.92 184.76 88.66
C ILE A 77 -30.92 183.62 88.42
N ALA A 78 -32.23 183.87 88.57
CA ALA A 78 -33.28 182.88 88.32
C ALA A 78 -33.30 182.44 86.84
N ALA A 79 -33.15 183.38 85.90
CA ALA A 79 -33.05 183.07 84.48
C ALA A 79 -31.84 182.17 84.17
N LYS A 80 -30.65 182.51 84.70
CA LYS A 80 -29.45 181.68 84.55
C LYS A 80 -29.61 180.28 85.14
N LEU A 81 -30.13 180.18 86.37
CA LEU A 81 -30.37 178.88 87.00
C LEU A 81 -31.41 178.06 86.23
N THR A 82 -32.41 178.70 85.63
CA THR A 82 -33.41 178.02 84.80
C THR A 82 -32.81 177.53 83.48
N GLU A 83 -31.94 178.33 82.85
CA GLU A 83 -31.19 177.95 81.64
C GLU A 83 -30.22 176.79 81.93
N GLU A 84 -29.42 176.88 83.00
CA GLU A 84 -28.53 175.80 83.45
C GLU A 84 -29.30 174.52 83.80
N LEU A 85 -30.48 174.64 84.43
CA LEU A 85 -31.34 173.49 84.73
C LEU A 85 -31.87 172.83 83.45
N ASN A 86 -32.23 173.61 82.44
CA ASN A 86 -32.72 173.08 81.17
C ASN A 86 -31.59 172.43 80.36
N ASP A 87 -30.42 173.05 80.30
CA ASP A 87 -29.23 172.49 79.64
C ASP A 87 -28.79 171.18 80.29
N THR A 88 -28.77 171.11 81.62
CA THR A 88 -28.41 169.89 82.34
C THR A 88 -29.44 168.79 82.16
N LYS A 89 -30.74 169.11 82.15
CA LYS A 89 -31.81 168.16 81.81
C LYS A 89 -31.65 167.63 80.38
N GLN A 90 -31.42 168.51 79.40
CA GLN A 90 -31.26 168.11 78.00
C GLN A 90 -30.02 167.23 77.81
N ARG A 91 -28.89 167.57 78.41
CA ARG A 91 -27.68 166.71 78.38
C ARG A 91 -27.94 165.35 79.01
N HIS A 92 -28.65 165.31 80.13
CA HIS A 92 -29.01 164.03 80.75
C HIS A 92 -29.95 163.20 79.87
N THR A 93 -30.94 163.81 79.21
CA THR A 93 -31.81 163.07 78.28
C THR A 93 -31.04 162.57 77.08
N ASP A 94 -30.18 163.41 76.48
CA ASP A 94 -29.35 163.05 75.33
C ASP A 94 -28.37 161.92 75.69
N ASP A 95 -27.73 161.99 76.86
CA ASP A 95 -26.82 160.95 77.36
C ASP A 95 -27.57 159.64 77.60
N VAL A 96 -28.75 159.69 78.23
CA VAL A 96 -29.58 158.49 78.49
C VAL A 96 -30.05 157.86 77.17
N GLU A 97 -30.47 158.66 76.20
CA GLU A 97 -30.85 158.18 74.86
C GLU A 97 -29.64 157.61 74.10
N ALA A 98 -28.47 158.24 74.18
CA ALA A 98 -27.23 157.72 73.60
C ALA A 98 -26.82 156.39 74.24
N TRP A 99 -26.95 156.26 75.56
CA TRP A 99 -26.70 155.01 76.27
C TRP A 99 -27.69 153.92 75.88
N HIS A 100 -28.99 154.22 75.81
CA HIS A 100 -30.00 153.26 75.38
C HIS A 100 -29.78 152.80 73.95
N THR A 101 -29.56 153.72 73.01
CA THR A 101 -29.30 153.39 71.60
C THR A 101 -28.03 152.56 71.44
N LYS A 102 -26.95 152.88 72.19
CA LYS A 102 -25.72 152.09 72.20
C LYS A 102 -25.97 150.67 72.72
N TYR A 103 -26.55 150.52 73.91
CA TYR A 103 -26.85 149.20 74.48
C TYR A 103 -27.82 148.38 73.63
N ASP A 104 -28.82 149.02 73.02
CA ASP A 104 -29.75 148.35 72.10
C ASP A 104 -29.02 147.88 70.84
N SER A 105 -28.09 148.68 70.30
CA SER A 105 -27.29 148.30 69.14
C SER A 105 -26.33 147.15 69.46
N GLU A 106 -25.64 147.18 70.60
CA GLU A 106 -24.75 146.12 71.07
C GLU A 106 -25.53 144.84 71.36
N THR A 107 -26.71 144.95 71.99
CA THR A 107 -27.61 143.81 72.24
C THR A 107 -28.11 143.19 70.95
N LYS A 108 -28.47 144.00 69.94
CA LYS A 108 -28.86 143.50 68.61
C LYS A 108 -27.71 142.81 67.92
N GLN A 109 -26.51 143.41 67.89
CA GLN A 109 -25.32 142.80 67.29
C GLN A 109 -24.94 141.48 67.99
N LEU A 110 -24.98 141.43 69.32
CA LEU A 110 -24.68 140.22 70.06
C LEU A 110 -25.71 139.11 69.79
N LYS A 111 -26.99 139.46 69.66
CA LYS A 111 -28.05 138.51 69.28
C LYS A 111 -27.88 138.01 67.84
N GLU A 112 -27.56 138.89 66.90
CA GLU A 112 -27.33 138.53 65.48
C GLU A 112 -26.11 137.61 65.34
N THR A 113 -25.00 137.95 65.99
CA THR A 113 -23.77 137.15 65.99
C THR A 113 -24.00 135.80 66.64
N ASN A 114 -24.64 135.73 67.81
CA ASN A 114 -25.03 134.46 68.44
C ASN A 114 -25.95 133.62 67.54
N ARG A 115 -26.97 134.23 66.93
CA ARG A 115 -27.89 133.52 66.02
C ARG A 115 -27.16 132.97 64.80
N SER A 116 -26.21 133.73 64.23
CA SER A 116 -25.38 133.27 63.13
C SER A 116 -24.49 132.11 63.56
N LEU A 117 -23.85 132.20 64.73
CA LEU A 117 -22.99 131.17 65.29
C LEU A 117 -23.77 129.88 65.55
N GLU A 118 -24.93 129.98 66.22
CA GLU A 118 -25.85 128.87 66.47
C GLU A 118 -26.29 128.19 65.16
N SER A 119 -26.63 128.98 64.13
CA SER A 119 -26.99 128.45 62.82
C SER A 119 -25.82 127.69 62.18
N THR A 120 -24.61 128.25 62.21
CA THR A 120 -23.42 127.57 61.66
C THR A 120 -23.05 126.31 62.43
N LEU A 121 -23.13 126.32 63.75
CA LEU A 121 -22.84 125.15 64.59
C LEU A 121 -23.90 124.07 64.42
N SER A 122 -25.18 124.45 64.32
CA SER A 122 -26.28 123.53 64.04
C SER A 122 -26.13 122.85 62.67
N SER A 123 -25.73 123.62 61.64
CA SER A 123 -25.43 123.07 60.32
C SER A 123 -24.24 122.09 60.35
N LYS A 124 -23.14 122.45 61.03
CA LYS A 124 -21.97 121.56 61.19
C LYS A 124 -22.31 120.30 61.97
N LEU A 125 -23.10 120.42 63.04
CA LEU A 125 -23.59 119.28 63.83
C LEU A 125 -24.42 118.34 62.95
N LYS A 126 -25.33 118.89 62.13
CA LYS A 126 -26.16 118.10 61.22
C LYS A 126 -25.31 117.35 60.19
N ILE A 127 -24.30 117.99 59.58
CA ILE A 127 -23.39 117.32 58.65
C ILE A 127 -22.61 116.21 59.35
N ALA A 128 -22.06 116.48 60.54
CA ALA A 128 -21.33 115.48 61.30
C ALA A 128 -22.21 114.29 61.71
N GLN A 129 -23.48 114.54 62.06
CA GLN A 129 -24.48 113.49 62.34
C GLN A 129 -24.80 112.66 61.09
N GLU A 130 -25.00 113.30 59.94
CA GLU A 130 -25.21 112.61 58.66
C GLU A 130 -23.99 111.77 58.27
N ASP A 131 -22.77 112.28 58.42
CA ASP A 131 -21.56 111.53 58.10
C ASP A 131 -21.32 110.38 59.07
N LEU A 132 -21.62 110.56 60.37
CA LEU A 132 -21.59 109.47 61.34
C LEU A 132 -22.57 108.35 60.94
N SER A 133 -23.79 108.70 60.54
CA SER A 133 -24.79 107.71 60.10
C SER A 133 -24.33 106.93 58.86
N LYS A 134 -23.65 107.59 57.90
CA LYS A 134 -23.06 106.91 56.73
C LYS A 134 -21.92 105.97 57.13
N LEU A 135 -21.08 106.37 58.08
CA LEU A 135 -19.98 105.56 58.58
C LEU A 135 -20.48 104.32 59.34
N GLU A 136 -21.57 104.42 60.10
CA GLU A 136 -22.22 103.28 60.74
C GLU A 136 -22.71 102.26 59.71
N VAL A 137 -23.43 102.72 58.68
CA VAL A 137 -23.88 101.85 57.58
C VAL A 137 -22.70 101.21 56.84
N PHE A 138 -21.64 101.99 56.58
CA PHE A 138 -20.43 101.46 55.93
C PHE A 138 -19.74 100.39 56.79
N ARG A 139 -19.63 100.61 58.11
CA ARG A 139 -19.05 99.64 59.04
C ARG A 139 -19.84 98.34 59.03
N ASP A 140 -21.16 98.40 59.13
CA ASP A 140 -22.02 97.22 59.18
C ASP A 140 -22.00 96.46 57.84
N MET A 141 -21.94 97.19 56.71
CA MET A 141 -21.73 96.59 55.39
C MET A 141 -20.36 95.91 55.29
N ARG A 142 -19.29 96.56 55.77
CA ARG A 142 -17.94 96.00 55.78
C ARG A 142 -17.89 94.70 56.58
N GLU A 143 -18.47 94.69 57.77
CA GLU A 143 -18.55 93.49 58.62
C GLU A 143 -19.34 92.36 57.94
N THR A 144 -20.45 92.70 57.28
CA THR A 144 -21.26 91.73 56.53
C THR A 144 -20.49 91.14 55.35
N LEU A 145 -19.75 91.96 54.61
CA LEU A 145 -18.92 91.52 53.49
C LEU A 145 -17.72 90.69 53.96
N GLU A 146 -17.06 91.07 55.06
CA GLU A 146 -15.99 90.29 55.68
C GLU A 146 -16.49 88.91 56.12
N LYS A 147 -17.66 88.84 56.77
CA LYS A 147 -18.30 87.56 57.14
C LYS A 147 -18.60 86.69 55.92
N LYS A 148 -19.17 87.28 54.85
CA LYS A 148 -19.44 86.55 53.60
C LYS A 148 -18.15 86.08 52.93
N LEU A 149 -17.12 86.91 52.91
CA LEU A 149 -15.83 86.58 52.33
C LEU A 149 -15.19 85.41 53.07
N ASN A 150 -15.16 85.47 54.40
CA ASN A 150 -14.64 84.38 55.23
C ASN A 150 -15.45 83.10 55.03
N ALA A 151 -16.79 83.18 55.05
CA ALA A 151 -17.64 82.00 54.83
C ALA A 151 -17.42 81.36 53.45
N VAL A 152 -17.26 82.15 52.39
CA VAL A 152 -16.96 81.64 51.04
C VAL A 152 -15.54 81.06 50.99
N THR A 153 -14.58 81.68 51.69
CA THR A 153 -13.20 81.19 51.75
C THR A 153 -13.14 79.84 52.47
N ASP A 154 -13.80 79.72 53.62
CA ASP A 154 -13.88 78.47 54.39
C ASP A 154 -14.60 77.37 53.62
N ALA A 155 -15.70 77.70 52.93
CA ALA A 155 -16.42 76.75 52.09
C ALA A 155 -15.55 76.27 50.91
N LEU A 156 -14.81 77.17 50.27
CA LEU A 156 -13.89 76.84 49.18
C LEU A 156 -12.74 75.93 49.66
N GLU A 157 -12.17 76.22 50.84
CA GLU A 157 -11.11 75.40 51.43
C GLU A 157 -11.65 74.00 51.79
N SER A 158 -12.84 73.92 52.40
CA SER A 158 -13.52 72.65 52.71
C SER A 158 -13.79 71.81 51.46
N GLU A 159 -14.33 72.42 50.40
CA GLU A 159 -14.57 71.73 49.12
C GLU A 159 -13.27 71.28 48.44
N ARG A 160 -12.19 72.08 48.53
CA ARG A 160 -10.86 71.67 48.03
C ARG A 160 -10.32 70.46 48.76
N VAL A 161 -10.43 70.41 50.08
CA VAL A 161 -10.02 69.26 50.89
C VAL A 161 -10.88 68.04 50.56
N ALA A 162 -12.21 68.19 50.53
CA ALA A 162 -13.13 67.11 50.19
C ALA A 162 -12.89 66.55 48.78
N HIS A 163 -12.67 67.41 47.79
CA HIS A 163 -12.33 67.00 46.43
C HIS A 163 -11.00 66.25 46.38
N LYS A 164 -9.96 66.75 47.09
CA LYS A 164 -8.66 66.08 47.16
C LYS A 164 -8.78 64.68 47.77
N ASP A 165 -9.54 64.53 48.84
CA ASP A 165 -9.77 63.24 49.49
C ASP A 165 -10.57 62.30 48.58
N ALA A 166 -11.59 62.80 47.89
CA ALA A 166 -12.37 62.03 46.92
C ALA A 166 -11.49 61.53 45.76
N VAL A 167 -10.61 62.37 45.22
CA VAL A 167 -9.64 61.98 44.19
C VAL A 167 -8.69 60.90 44.71
N SER A 168 -8.12 61.07 45.91
CA SER A 168 -7.23 60.07 46.53
C SER A 168 -7.93 58.71 46.71
N VAL A 169 -9.19 58.70 47.13
CA VAL A 169 -9.99 57.46 47.25
C VAL A 169 -10.24 56.82 45.88
N LEU A 170 -10.56 57.62 44.86
CA LEU A 170 -10.76 57.12 43.50
C LEU A 170 -9.46 56.57 42.90
N GLU A 171 -8.33 57.24 43.09
CA GLU A 171 -7.02 56.78 42.66
C GLU A 171 -6.66 55.44 43.32
N ARG A 172 -6.91 55.30 44.63
CA ARG A 172 -6.70 54.04 45.35
C ARG A 172 -7.56 52.91 44.79
N LYS A 173 -8.86 53.16 44.60
CA LYS A 173 -9.79 52.17 44.01
C LYS A 173 -9.37 51.78 42.60
N PHE A 174 -8.96 52.75 41.78
CA PHE A 174 -8.49 52.50 40.43
C PHE A 174 -7.21 51.65 40.41
N LEU A 175 -6.25 51.92 41.31
CA LEU A 175 -5.04 51.11 41.43
C LEU A 175 -5.35 49.68 41.88
N GLU A 176 -6.25 49.50 42.85
CA GLU A 176 -6.69 48.18 43.31
C GLU A 176 -7.41 47.40 42.19
N GLU A 177 -8.31 48.06 41.46
CA GLU A 177 -9.02 47.43 40.34
C GLU A 177 -8.08 47.09 39.18
N LYS A 178 -7.14 47.99 38.84
CA LYS A 178 -6.10 47.73 37.85
C LYS A 178 -5.22 46.54 38.24
N ALA A 179 -4.79 46.46 39.50
CA ALA A 179 -4.00 45.34 40.01
C ALA A 179 -4.79 44.03 40.00
N ARG A 180 -6.08 44.08 40.35
CA ARG A 180 -6.98 42.91 40.29
C ARG A 180 -7.18 42.43 38.85
N ALA A 181 -7.47 43.35 37.92
CA ALA A 181 -7.64 43.05 36.51
C ALA A 181 -6.36 42.44 35.91
N GLN A 182 -5.19 43.01 36.23
CA GLN A 182 -3.89 42.48 35.80
C GLN A 182 -3.63 41.08 36.37
N LYS A 183 -3.91 40.84 37.65
CA LYS A 183 -3.79 39.52 38.26
C LYS A 183 -4.71 38.49 37.60
N ASP A 184 -5.92 38.88 37.20
CA ASP A 184 -6.87 38.00 36.52
C ASP A 184 -6.45 37.71 35.07
N THR A 185 -5.88 38.67 34.35
CA THR A 185 -5.31 38.41 33.02
C THR A 185 -4.07 37.52 33.09
N GLU A 186 -3.17 37.75 34.04
CA GLU A 186 -2.01 36.88 34.30
C GLU A 186 -2.45 35.44 34.62
N LYS A 187 -3.46 35.25 35.48
CA LYS A 187 -4.04 33.92 35.75
C LYS A 187 -4.63 33.26 34.51
N ARG A 188 -5.32 34.01 33.64
CA ARG A 188 -5.85 33.48 32.38
C ARG A 188 -4.72 33.07 31.44
N ILE A 189 -3.68 33.90 31.32
CA ILE A 189 -2.49 33.59 30.52
C ILE A 189 -1.83 32.30 31.05
N GLU A 190 -1.69 32.15 32.37
CA GLU A 190 -1.08 30.95 32.94
C GLU A 190 -1.95 29.70 32.71
N LYS A 191 -3.28 29.81 32.83
CA LYS A 191 -4.19 28.72 32.46
C LYS A 191 -4.07 28.31 30.99
N ILE A 192 -4.00 29.28 30.07
CA ILE A 192 -3.84 29.01 28.64
C ILE A 192 -2.48 28.34 28.38
N LYS A 193 -1.40 28.79 29.03
CA LYS A 193 -0.08 28.15 28.93
C LYS A 193 -0.12 26.71 29.45
N GLN A 194 -0.76 26.48 30.58
CA GLN A 194 -0.89 25.13 31.16
C GLN A 194 -1.70 24.21 30.25
N GLN A 195 -2.86 24.68 29.75
CA GLN A 195 -3.68 23.94 28.78
C GLN A 195 -2.90 23.64 27.50
N SER A 196 -2.20 24.62 26.94
CA SER A 196 -1.37 24.40 25.74
C SER A 196 -0.27 23.36 25.97
N ARG A 197 0.38 23.35 27.14
CA ARG A 197 1.37 22.32 27.50
C ARG A 197 0.73 20.94 27.64
N GLU A 198 -0.45 20.86 28.23
CA GLU A 198 -1.17 19.61 28.43
C GLU A 198 -1.71 19.05 27.10
N ASP A 199 -2.25 19.92 26.25
CA ASP A 199 -2.68 19.56 24.88
C ASP A 199 -1.49 19.10 24.04
N ALA A 200 -0.36 19.81 24.09
CA ALA A 200 0.87 19.39 23.40
C ALA A 200 1.35 18.01 23.89
N ARG A 201 1.30 17.77 25.21
CA ARG A 201 1.64 16.46 25.79
C ARG A 201 0.68 15.38 25.34
N ASN A 202 -0.63 15.64 25.37
CA ASN A 202 -1.65 14.69 24.94
C ASN A 202 -1.53 14.33 23.45
N ILE A 203 -1.23 15.32 22.60
CA ILE A 203 -0.97 15.12 21.17
C ILE A 203 0.29 14.27 20.97
N LEU A 204 1.39 14.59 21.66
CA LEU A 204 2.63 13.80 21.60
C LEU A 204 2.42 12.37 22.08
N ASP A 205 1.68 12.17 23.17
CA ASP A 205 1.36 10.84 23.70
C ASP A 205 0.46 10.07 22.72
N ALA A 206 -0.50 10.73 22.07
CA ALA A 206 -1.35 10.12 21.05
C ALA A 206 -0.56 9.72 19.80
N ASP A 207 0.33 10.59 19.33
CA ASP A 207 1.19 10.32 18.18
C ASP A 207 2.21 9.21 18.49
N THR A 208 2.80 9.23 19.68
CA THR A 208 3.69 8.16 20.16
C THR A 208 2.95 6.82 20.19
N ARG A 209 1.72 6.76 20.73
CA ARG A 209 0.90 5.54 20.71
C ARG A 209 0.61 5.09 19.28
N LYS A 210 0.30 6.01 18.37
CA LYS A 210 0.06 5.70 16.95
C LYS A 210 1.30 5.11 16.29
N ILE A 211 2.47 5.71 16.46
CA ILE A 211 3.75 5.21 15.95
C ILE A 211 4.05 3.81 16.50
N VAL A 212 3.82 3.57 17.80
CA VAL A 212 4.00 2.24 18.41
C VAL A 212 3.05 1.21 17.80
N THR A 213 1.77 1.57 17.59
CA THR A 213 0.81 0.67 16.94
C THR A 213 1.16 0.38 15.48
N ASP A 214 1.62 1.38 14.73
CA ASP A 214 2.05 1.22 13.34
C ASP A 214 3.32 0.39 13.24
N ASN A 215 4.31 0.60 14.13
CA ASN A 215 5.50 -0.23 14.20
C ASN A 215 5.17 -1.68 14.53
N LYS A 216 4.22 -1.93 15.44
CA LYS A 216 3.75 -3.28 15.72
C LYS A 216 3.12 -3.92 14.48
N ARG A 217 2.21 -3.19 13.81
CA ARG A 217 1.53 -3.64 12.58
C ARG A 217 2.53 -3.94 11.45
N MET A 218 3.48 -3.05 11.21
CA MET A 218 4.54 -3.25 10.21
C MET A 218 5.44 -4.42 10.58
N GLY A 219 5.74 -4.61 11.87
CA GLY A 219 6.48 -5.77 12.35
C GLY A 219 5.73 -7.10 12.16
N ASP A 220 4.41 -7.11 12.37
CA ASP A 220 3.54 -8.26 12.09
C ASP A 220 3.50 -8.57 10.58
N GLU A 221 3.32 -7.55 9.74
CA GLU A 221 3.34 -7.68 8.28
C GLU A 221 4.69 -8.22 7.77
N LEU A 222 5.80 -7.69 8.29
CA LEU A 222 7.14 -8.17 7.93
C LEU A 222 7.33 -9.65 8.31
N ARG A 223 6.87 -10.06 9.50
CA ARG A 223 6.90 -11.48 9.92
C ARG A 223 6.08 -12.36 8.98
N PHE A 224 4.89 -11.91 8.61
CA PHE A 224 4.03 -12.63 7.67
C PHE A 224 4.69 -12.77 6.30
N GLN A 225 5.26 -11.70 5.76
CA GLN A 225 5.98 -11.73 4.48
C GLN A 225 7.22 -12.61 4.52
N LEU A 226 7.98 -12.61 5.63
CA LEU A 226 9.10 -13.52 5.82
C LEU A 226 8.63 -14.98 5.82
N GLN A 227 7.57 -15.31 6.55
CA GLN A 227 7.02 -16.66 6.56
C GLN A 227 6.57 -17.10 5.16
N MET A 228 5.85 -16.23 4.43
CA MET A 228 5.41 -16.51 3.06
C MET A 228 6.60 -16.70 2.11
N THR A 229 7.65 -15.89 2.25
CA THR A 229 8.87 -16.01 1.45
C THR A 229 9.58 -17.34 1.72
N ASP A 230 9.68 -17.74 3.00
CA ASP A 230 10.25 -19.03 3.39
C ASP A 230 9.43 -20.21 2.85
N GLU A 231 8.10 -20.13 2.88
CA GLU A 231 7.20 -21.14 2.31
C GLU A 231 7.40 -21.26 0.79
N LEU A 232 7.36 -20.14 0.06
CA LEU A 232 7.62 -20.11 -1.39
C LEU A 232 9.02 -20.61 -1.74
N GLN A 233 10.03 -20.30 -0.93
CA GLN A 233 11.39 -20.77 -1.15
C GLN A 233 11.49 -22.30 -0.96
N ARG A 234 10.82 -22.87 0.05
CA ARG A 234 10.71 -24.33 0.22
C ARG A 234 9.99 -25.00 -0.95
N GLU A 235 8.91 -24.40 -1.46
CA GLU A 235 8.19 -24.91 -2.62
C GLU A 235 9.04 -24.86 -3.89
N LYS A 236 9.73 -23.75 -4.12
CA LYS A 236 10.69 -23.60 -5.21
C LYS A 236 11.75 -24.68 -5.14
N ASP A 237 12.36 -24.91 -3.99
CA ASP A 237 13.42 -25.90 -3.83
C ASP A 237 12.90 -27.32 -4.12
N LYS A 238 11.69 -27.67 -3.64
CA LYS A 238 11.01 -28.93 -3.98
C LYS A 238 10.77 -29.08 -5.48
N LEU A 239 10.25 -28.04 -6.15
CA LEU A 239 9.99 -28.07 -7.59
C LEU A 239 11.29 -28.18 -8.40
N VAL A 240 12.36 -27.53 -7.95
CA VAL A 240 13.68 -27.65 -8.57
C VAL A 240 14.22 -29.07 -8.43
N GLU A 241 14.08 -29.71 -7.27
CA GLU A 241 14.47 -31.11 -7.07
C GLU A 241 13.65 -32.06 -7.94
N GLN A 242 12.33 -31.89 -8.01
CA GLN A 242 11.46 -32.67 -8.89
C GLN A 242 11.84 -32.50 -10.36
N THR A 243 12.11 -31.28 -10.80
CA THR A 243 12.54 -30.99 -12.18
C THR A 243 13.85 -31.69 -12.49
N LYS A 244 14.83 -31.64 -11.59
CA LYS A 244 16.11 -32.36 -11.74
C LYS A 244 15.91 -33.87 -11.81
N ALA A 245 15.00 -34.44 -10.99
CA ALA A 245 14.69 -35.86 -11.02
C ALA A 245 14.06 -36.27 -12.35
N LEU A 246 13.03 -35.56 -12.81
CA LEU A 246 12.36 -35.80 -14.09
C LEU A 246 13.31 -35.62 -15.29
N GLN A 247 14.22 -34.64 -15.25
CA GLN A 247 15.25 -34.48 -16.28
C GLN A 247 16.18 -35.70 -16.36
N ARG A 248 16.60 -36.26 -15.22
CA ARG A 248 17.41 -37.49 -15.19
C ARG A 248 16.63 -38.69 -15.74
N GLU A 249 15.35 -38.80 -15.39
CA GLU A 249 14.46 -39.86 -15.90
C GLU A 249 14.29 -39.74 -17.43
N LEU A 250 13.99 -38.54 -17.94
CA LEU A 250 13.90 -38.27 -19.37
C LEU A 250 15.19 -38.64 -20.10
N GLN A 251 16.36 -38.26 -19.57
CA GLN A 251 17.64 -38.63 -20.17
C GLN A 251 17.82 -40.14 -20.20
N LEU A 252 17.51 -40.83 -19.10
CA LEU A 252 17.61 -42.29 -19.01
C LEU A 252 16.65 -42.98 -19.99
N HIS A 253 15.44 -42.45 -20.18
CA HIS A 253 14.49 -42.93 -21.19
C HIS A 253 15.01 -42.72 -22.61
N ALA A 254 15.56 -41.53 -22.92
CA ALA A 254 16.16 -41.25 -24.22
C ALA A 254 17.34 -42.19 -24.53
N ASP A 255 18.22 -42.44 -23.55
CA ASP A 255 19.35 -43.37 -23.70
C ASP A 255 18.85 -44.82 -23.94
N LYS A 256 17.80 -45.25 -23.21
CA LYS A 256 17.16 -46.56 -23.42
C LYS A 256 16.57 -46.67 -24.82
N GLU A 257 15.84 -45.67 -25.29
CA GLU A 257 15.27 -45.65 -26.64
C GLU A 257 16.37 -45.73 -27.70
N GLN A 258 17.47 -45.02 -27.51
CA GLN A 258 18.62 -45.08 -28.40
C GLN A 258 19.25 -46.48 -28.43
N GLU A 259 19.41 -47.13 -27.28
CA GLU A 259 19.93 -48.50 -27.20
C GLU A 259 18.96 -49.52 -27.82
N TYR A 260 17.65 -49.38 -27.59
CA TYR A 260 16.65 -50.23 -28.26
C TYR A 260 16.64 -50.04 -29.78
N ALA A 261 16.80 -48.80 -30.27
CA ALA A 261 16.93 -48.53 -31.69
C ALA A 261 18.19 -49.19 -32.27
N LYS A 262 19.34 -49.10 -31.60
CA LYS A 262 20.58 -49.79 -32.00
C LYS A 262 20.40 -51.31 -32.00
N TYR A 263 19.76 -51.87 -30.98
CA TYR A 263 19.47 -53.30 -30.89
C TYR A 263 18.55 -53.75 -32.03
N GLY A 264 17.46 -53.02 -32.29
CA GLY A 264 16.54 -53.28 -33.40
C GLY A 264 17.22 -53.19 -34.77
N GLN A 265 18.14 -52.24 -34.97
CA GLN A 265 18.96 -52.16 -36.18
C GLN A 265 19.88 -53.38 -36.34
N ARG A 266 20.53 -53.85 -35.26
CA ARG A 266 21.36 -55.05 -35.27
C ARG A 266 20.55 -56.30 -35.63
N GLN A 267 19.43 -56.52 -34.94
CA GLN A 267 18.52 -57.64 -35.26
C GLN A 267 18.02 -57.57 -36.71
N THR A 268 17.64 -56.39 -37.21
CA THR A 268 17.20 -56.23 -38.60
C THR A 268 18.31 -56.61 -39.59
N ARG A 269 19.56 -56.25 -39.32
CA ARG A 269 20.71 -56.66 -40.14
C ARG A 269 20.94 -58.17 -40.09
N GLU A 270 20.87 -58.76 -38.90
CA GLU A 270 21.01 -60.21 -38.71
C GLU A 270 19.90 -60.99 -39.44
N ILE A 271 18.64 -60.57 -39.31
CA ILE A 271 17.50 -61.13 -40.04
C ILE A 271 17.75 -61.04 -41.55
N LYS A 272 18.17 -59.88 -42.07
CA LYS A 272 18.50 -59.72 -43.50
C LYS A 272 19.62 -60.66 -43.95
N GLN A 273 20.67 -60.81 -43.15
CA GLN A 273 21.78 -61.74 -43.45
C GLN A 273 21.33 -63.20 -43.44
N LEU A 274 20.54 -63.60 -42.43
CA LEU A 274 19.98 -64.95 -42.36
C LEU A 274 19.02 -65.22 -43.52
N GLN A 275 18.13 -64.28 -43.86
CA GLN A 275 17.26 -64.39 -45.03
C GLN A 275 18.05 -64.50 -46.34
N ALA A 276 19.14 -63.74 -46.49
CA ALA A 276 20.02 -63.87 -47.66
C ALA A 276 20.69 -65.24 -47.71
N LYS A 277 21.16 -65.78 -46.58
CA LYS A 277 21.71 -67.14 -46.49
C LYS A 277 20.66 -68.19 -46.85
N VAL A 278 19.44 -68.09 -46.31
CA VAL A 278 18.32 -68.97 -46.65
C VAL A 278 18.05 -68.93 -48.14
N LYS A 279 17.91 -67.75 -48.76
CA LYS A 279 17.71 -67.62 -50.21
C LYS A 279 18.84 -68.24 -51.03
N THR A 280 20.09 -68.08 -50.62
CA THR A 280 21.23 -68.70 -51.31
C THR A 280 21.20 -70.22 -51.17
N LEU A 281 20.90 -70.74 -49.98
CA LEU A 281 20.75 -72.18 -49.74
C LEU A 281 19.58 -72.76 -50.54
N GLU A 282 18.42 -72.10 -50.55
CA GLU A 282 17.26 -72.46 -51.36
C GLU A 282 17.62 -72.53 -52.84
N LYS A 283 18.32 -71.52 -53.39
CA LYS A 283 18.81 -71.54 -54.78
C LYS A 283 19.76 -72.71 -55.05
N SER A 284 20.72 -72.94 -54.14
CA SER A 284 21.67 -74.06 -54.28
C SER A 284 20.95 -75.41 -54.24
N LEU A 285 19.94 -75.55 -53.37
CA LEU A 285 19.14 -76.75 -53.26
C LEU A 285 18.28 -76.95 -54.50
N SER A 286 17.59 -75.91 -54.99
CA SER A 286 16.84 -75.98 -56.25
C SER A 286 17.73 -76.34 -57.44
N GLN A 287 18.96 -75.84 -57.48
CA GLN A 287 19.93 -76.21 -58.50
C GLN A 287 20.32 -77.68 -58.39
N VAL A 288 20.64 -78.17 -57.19
CA VAL A 288 20.96 -79.58 -56.93
C VAL A 288 19.78 -80.49 -57.27
N VAL A 289 18.56 -80.14 -56.87
CA VAL A 289 17.35 -80.88 -57.22
C VAL A 289 17.16 -80.91 -58.74
N SER A 290 17.32 -79.79 -59.44
CA SER A 290 17.21 -79.74 -60.90
C SER A 290 18.28 -80.56 -61.61
N THR A 291 19.54 -80.55 -61.13
CA THR A 291 20.59 -81.42 -61.68
C THR A 291 20.30 -82.88 -61.41
N PHE A 292 19.84 -83.24 -60.21
CA PHE A 292 19.40 -84.60 -59.89
C PHE A 292 18.23 -85.06 -60.75
N GLU A 293 17.23 -84.21 -61.01
CA GLU A 293 16.11 -84.54 -61.90
C GLU A 293 16.58 -84.77 -63.34
N LYS A 294 17.51 -83.94 -63.85
CA LYS A 294 18.13 -84.13 -65.17
C LYS A 294 18.95 -85.41 -65.25
N GLU A 295 19.78 -85.68 -64.25
CA GLU A 295 20.58 -86.91 -64.15
C GLU A 295 19.69 -88.14 -64.03
N LYS A 296 18.65 -88.08 -63.20
CA LYS A 296 17.64 -89.14 -63.09
C LYS A 296 16.98 -89.39 -64.44
N HIS A 297 16.53 -88.35 -65.14
CA HIS A 297 15.90 -88.49 -66.45
C HIS A 297 16.87 -89.08 -67.49
N ALA A 298 18.11 -88.62 -67.52
CA ALA A 298 19.16 -89.16 -68.39
C ALA A 298 19.44 -90.63 -68.07
N LEU A 299 19.49 -91.00 -66.80
CA LEU A 299 19.67 -92.38 -66.35
C LEU A 299 18.48 -93.24 -66.74
N THR A 300 17.24 -92.77 -66.56
CA THR A 300 16.02 -93.48 -66.99
C THR A 300 16.03 -93.75 -68.49
N ILE A 301 16.35 -92.75 -69.32
CA ILE A 301 16.47 -92.93 -70.77
C ILE A 301 17.56 -93.95 -71.11
N LYS A 302 18.70 -93.91 -70.41
CA LYS A 302 19.79 -94.87 -70.63
C LYS A 302 19.35 -96.30 -70.28
N THR A 303 18.70 -96.48 -69.14
CA THR A 303 18.21 -97.81 -68.70
C THR A 303 17.08 -98.33 -69.59
N GLU A 304 16.21 -97.45 -70.11
CA GLU A 304 15.17 -97.84 -71.07
C GLU A 304 15.80 -98.35 -72.38
N LYS A 305 16.83 -97.65 -72.90
CA LYS A 305 17.58 -98.13 -74.08
C LYS A 305 18.28 -99.46 -73.83
N GLU A 306 18.97 -99.60 -72.70
CA GLU A 306 19.63 -100.86 -72.33
C GLU A 306 18.61 -102.01 -72.19
N LEU A 307 17.41 -101.74 -71.66
CA LEU A 307 16.32 -102.71 -71.57
C LEU A 307 15.76 -103.08 -72.95
N ASP A 308 15.58 -102.11 -73.84
CA ASP A 308 15.15 -102.33 -75.22
C ASP A 308 16.15 -103.21 -75.98
N ASP A 309 17.45 -102.93 -75.85
CA ASP A 309 18.53 -103.72 -76.46
C ASP A 309 18.52 -105.17 -75.94
N VAL A 310 18.45 -105.37 -74.61
CA VAL A 310 18.35 -106.72 -74.01
C VAL A 310 17.06 -107.44 -74.42
N SER A 311 15.95 -106.72 -74.56
CA SER A 311 14.69 -107.27 -75.05
C SER A 311 14.81 -107.75 -76.50
N LEU A 312 15.49 -106.97 -77.35
CA LEU A 312 15.76 -107.30 -78.75
C LEU A 312 16.66 -108.55 -78.86
N ASP A 313 17.69 -108.64 -78.03
CA ASP A 313 18.56 -109.81 -77.90
C ASP A 313 17.78 -111.03 -77.41
N ALA A 314 16.95 -110.88 -76.38
CA ALA A 314 16.11 -111.95 -75.85
C ALA A 314 15.13 -112.48 -76.90
N ASP A 315 14.52 -111.60 -77.70
CA ASP A 315 13.66 -111.97 -78.81
C ASP A 315 14.43 -112.67 -79.95
N GLY A 316 15.65 -112.21 -80.25
CA GLY A 316 16.59 -112.87 -81.16
C GLY A 316 16.91 -114.29 -80.72
N LEU A 317 17.28 -114.47 -79.45
CA LEU A 317 17.59 -115.76 -78.84
C LEU A 317 16.36 -116.69 -78.82
N ARG A 318 15.15 -116.18 -78.51
CA ARG A 318 13.91 -116.97 -78.57
C ARG A 318 13.63 -117.48 -79.98
N LYS A 319 13.85 -116.66 -81.03
CA LYS A 319 13.70 -117.09 -82.43
C LYS A 319 14.71 -118.18 -82.79
N LEU A 320 15.97 -118.03 -82.38
CA LEU A 320 17.02 -119.01 -82.60
C LEU A 320 16.70 -120.36 -81.93
N LEU A 321 16.24 -120.32 -80.67
CA LEU A 321 15.85 -121.51 -79.91
C LEU A 321 14.66 -122.25 -80.55
N LYS A 322 13.70 -121.52 -81.14
CA LYS A 322 12.59 -122.12 -81.91
C LYS A 322 13.08 -122.86 -83.16
N LEU A 323 14.05 -122.31 -83.89
CA LEU A 323 14.65 -122.96 -85.06
C LEU A 323 15.41 -124.23 -84.66
N LYS A 324 16.24 -124.16 -83.62
CA LYS A 324 16.98 -125.32 -83.09
C LYS A 324 16.04 -126.43 -82.61
N ASN A 325 14.95 -126.11 -81.92
CA ASN A 325 13.93 -127.09 -81.54
C ASN A 325 13.19 -127.71 -82.74
N LYS A 326 13.09 -127.01 -83.88
CA LYS A 326 12.53 -127.58 -85.11
C LYS A 326 13.49 -128.61 -85.71
N GLU A 327 14.78 -128.27 -85.80
CA GLU A 327 15.85 -129.18 -86.25
C GLU A 327 15.95 -130.44 -85.37
N LEU A 328 15.86 -130.27 -84.05
CA LEU A 328 15.95 -131.36 -83.07
C LEU A 328 14.79 -132.34 -83.20
N ARG A 329 13.57 -131.85 -83.49
CA ARG A 329 12.41 -132.71 -83.77
C ARG A 329 12.56 -133.52 -85.06
N THR A 330 13.13 -132.94 -86.11
CA THR A 330 13.47 -133.68 -87.34
C THR A 330 14.51 -134.77 -87.07
N MET A 331 15.55 -134.48 -86.28
CA MET A 331 16.54 -135.49 -85.87
C MET A 331 15.91 -136.65 -85.10
N LYS A 332 15.04 -136.36 -84.11
CA LYS A 332 14.36 -137.42 -83.32
C LYS A 332 13.50 -138.34 -84.18
N ARG A 333 12.78 -137.82 -85.17
CA ARG A 333 12.00 -138.65 -86.09
C ARG A 333 12.88 -139.59 -86.90
N LEU A 334 14.01 -139.08 -87.42
CA LEU A 334 14.95 -139.87 -88.20
C LEU A 334 15.56 -141.02 -87.38
N ALA A 335 15.92 -140.74 -86.12
CA ALA A 335 16.47 -141.74 -85.21
C ALA A 335 15.46 -142.86 -84.88
N GLN A 336 14.17 -142.53 -84.70
CA GLN A 336 13.12 -143.54 -84.44
C GLN A 336 12.97 -144.51 -85.63
N THR A 337 13.00 -144.01 -86.86
CA THR A 337 12.87 -144.86 -88.06
C THR A 337 14.01 -145.89 -88.17
N ILE A 338 15.22 -145.55 -87.73
CA ILE A 338 16.38 -146.48 -87.75
C ILE A 338 16.20 -147.59 -86.71
N LEU A 339 15.63 -147.28 -85.54
CA LEU A 339 15.38 -148.27 -84.49
C LEU A 339 14.31 -149.29 -84.89
N ASP A 340 13.24 -148.84 -85.54
CA ASP A 340 12.15 -149.73 -85.97
C ASP A 340 12.65 -150.76 -87.01
N GLN A 341 13.44 -150.31 -88.00
CA GLN A 341 14.04 -151.19 -89.02
C GLN A 341 14.98 -152.24 -88.44
N ARG A 342 15.67 -151.93 -87.33
CA ARG A 342 16.57 -152.87 -86.66
C ARG A 342 15.80 -154.02 -86.00
N THR A 343 14.67 -153.70 -85.36
CA THR A 343 13.85 -154.68 -84.64
C THR A 343 13.30 -155.76 -85.59
N ASP A 344 12.88 -155.36 -86.80
CA ASP A 344 12.37 -156.29 -87.81
C ASP A 344 13.43 -157.30 -88.28
N VAL A 345 14.70 -156.88 -88.40
CA VAL A 345 15.82 -157.76 -88.79
C VAL A 345 16.14 -158.76 -87.68
N GLU A 346 16.12 -158.32 -86.42
CA GLU A 346 16.39 -159.18 -85.27
C GLU A 346 15.35 -160.30 -85.14
N GLN A 347 14.06 -160.01 -85.42
CA GLN A 347 13.00 -161.02 -85.42
C GLN A 347 13.17 -162.07 -86.54
N PHE A 348 13.51 -161.67 -87.77
CA PHE A 348 13.66 -162.59 -88.89
C PHE A 348 14.74 -163.67 -88.66
N PHE A 349 15.83 -163.34 -87.97
CA PHE A 349 16.91 -164.30 -87.68
C PHE A 349 16.54 -165.31 -86.60
N LEU A 350 15.70 -164.94 -85.62
CA LEU A 350 15.24 -165.85 -84.57
C LEU A 350 14.32 -166.94 -85.14
N ASP A 351 13.37 -166.57 -86.00
CA ASP A 351 12.45 -167.53 -86.64
C ASP A 351 13.19 -168.55 -87.52
N SER A 352 14.25 -168.12 -88.20
CA SER A 352 15.06 -169.01 -89.04
C SER A 352 15.84 -170.08 -88.25
N LEU A 353 16.20 -169.78 -87.00
CA LEU A 353 16.93 -170.70 -86.11
C LEU A 353 16.04 -171.79 -85.52
N ASP A 354 14.76 -171.50 -85.28
CA ASP A 354 13.84 -172.47 -84.70
C ASP A 354 13.41 -173.54 -85.71
N ILE A 355 13.20 -173.17 -86.99
CA ILE A 355 12.87 -174.12 -88.06
C ILE A 355 13.95 -175.20 -88.23
N VAL A 356 15.23 -174.84 -88.08
CA VAL A 356 16.36 -175.77 -88.26
C VAL A 356 16.49 -176.75 -87.10
N LYS A 357 16.14 -176.34 -85.87
CA LYS A 357 16.17 -177.23 -84.70
C LYS A 357 15.08 -178.29 -84.75
N GLU A 358 13.90 -177.96 -85.27
CA GLU A 358 12.76 -178.88 -85.31
C GLU A 358 13.02 -180.08 -86.25
N GLN A 359 13.64 -179.83 -87.40
CA GLN A 359 13.99 -180.89 -88.39
C GLN A 359 15.06 -181.88 -87.88
N LEU A 360 15.95 -181.45 -86.99
CA LEU A 360 17.03 -182.26 -86.45
C LEU A 360 16.54 -183.32 -85.45
N VAL A 361 15.40 -183.06 -84.80
CA VAL A 361 14.74 -183.99 -83.86
C VAL A 361 14.04 -185.13 -84.61
N ASP A 362 13.42 -184.85 -85.75
CA ASP A 362 12.66 -185.84 -86.52
C ASP A 362 13.53 -186.91 -87.20
N GLU A 363 14.77 -186.58 -87.61
CA GLU A 363 15.70 -187.56 -88.19
C GLU A 363 16.15 -188.62 -87.18
N ARG A 364 16.41 -188.24 -85.92
CA ARG A 364 16.80 -189.20 -84.88
C ARG A 364 15.70 -190.21 -84.55
N ARG A 365 14.44 -189.84 -84.74
CA ARG A 365 13.29 -190.70 -84.42
C ARG A 365 13.12 -191.86 -85.40
N LYS A 366 13.41 -191.64 -86.69
CA LYS A 366 13.25 -192.65 -87.75
C LYS A 366 14.35 -193.72 -87.74
N ALA A 367 15.55 -193.40 -87.25
CA ALA A 367 16.67 -194.33 -87.16
C ALA A 367 16.42 -195.49 -86.16
N ILE A 368 15.66 -195.24 -85.09
CA ILE A 368 15.42 -196.20 -84.00
C ILE A 368 14.37 -197.27 -84.39
N GLU A 369 13.51 -196.99 -85.37
CA GLU A 369 12.39 -197.88 -85.73
C GLU A 369 12.78 -199.01 -86.72
N VAL A 370 13.93 -198.87 -87.39
CA VAL A 370 14.45 -199.86 -88.35
C VAL A 370 15.24 -200.98 -87.65
N GLU A 371 15.91 -200.67 -86.52
CA GLU A 371 16.73 -201.64 -85.76
C GLU A 371 15.90 -202.76 -85.11
N LYS A 372 14.64 -202.49 -84.76
CA LYS A 372 13.77 -203.46 -84.08
C LYS A 372 13.20 -204.58 -84.96
N ARG A 373 13.37 -204.55 -86.29
CA ARG A 373 12.65 -205.43 -87.23
C ARG A 373 13.46 -206.64 -87.76
N GLN A 374 14.75 -206.79 -87.43
CA GLN A 374 15.62 -207.84 -88.01
C GLN A 374 16.07 -209.00 -87.08
N ASP A 375 15.83 -208.95 -85.76
CA ASP A 375 16.28 -210.02 -84.83
C ASP A 375 15.19 -211.01 -84.38
N ALA A 376 14.34 -211.45 -85.33
CA ALA A 376 13.34 -212.50 -85.14
C ALA A 376 13.60 -213.72 -86.05
N LYS A 377 14.66 -214.50 -85.77
CA LYS A 377 14.76 -215.96 -86.03
C LYS A 377 16.12 -216.56 -85.60
N LEU A 378 16.01 -217.58 -84.73
CA LEU A 378 16.91 -218.73 -84.49
C LEU A 378 17.82 -218.79 -83.26
N THR A 379 17.95 -220.05 -82.84
CA THR A 379 18.19 -220.64 -81.52
C THR A 379 19.43 -221.56 -81.60
N ALA A 380 19.85 -222.10 -80.44
CA ALA A 380 21.07 -222.89 -80.19
C ALA A 380 21.39 -224.06 -81.17
N ALA A 381 22.51 -223.92 -81.90
CA ALA A 381 23.39 -224.98 -82.39
C ALA A 381 24.82 -224.43 -82.53
N GLU A 382 25.80 -225.19 -82.03
CA GLU A 382 27.26 -224.97 -82.11
C GLU A 382 27.80 -223.76 -81.32
N ARG A 383 28.37 -223.99 -80.13
CA ARG A 383 29.76 -224.42 -79.88
C ARG A 383 30.79 -223.38 -80.32
N GLY A 384 31.58 -222.96 -79.34
CA GLY A 384 33.03 -223.01 -79.51
C GLY A 384 33.75 -221.66 -79.48
N LEU A 385 34.37 -221.41 -78.33
CA LEU A 385 35.76 -220.97 -78.20
C LEU A 385 36.55 -220.95 -79.53
N LYS A 386 36.79 -219.76 -80.13
CA LYS A 386 37.88 -219.46 -81.08
C LYS A 386 38.17 -217.95 -81.11
N PHE A 387 39.37 -217.55 -80.68
CA PHE A 387 39.97 -216.23 -80.97
C PHE A 387 40.02 -216.01 -82.50
N PRO A 388 39.53 -214.88 -83.09
CA PRO A 388 40.42 -213.99 -83.89
C PRO A 388 39.91 -212.57 -84.37
N ARG A 389 40.88 -211.64 -84.55
CA ARG A 389 41.22 -210.74 -85.70
C ARG A 389 40.30 -209.63 -86.30
N LEU A 390 40.87 -208.40 -86.28
CA LEU A 390 41.13 -207.41 -87.37
C LEU A 390 40.00 -206.94 -88.30
N LYS A 391 39.81 -205.60 -88.33
CA LYS A 391 39.93 -204.70 -89.52
C LYS A 391 39.87 -203.25 -89.00
N HIS A 392 40.95 -202.47 -89.10
CA HIS A 392 41.20 -201.45 -90.16
C HIS A 392 40.05 -200.42 -90.21
N VAL A 393 40.30 -199.11 -90.04
CA VAL A 393 40.96 -198.24 -91.02
C VAL A 393 41.59 -197.00 -90.34
N HIS A 394 42.87 -196.75 -90.65
CA HIS A 394 43.64 -195.48 -90.54
C HIS A 394 43.33 -194.59 -91.76
N PRO A 395 43.65 -193.26 -91.84
CA PRO A 395 44.85 -192.57 -91.30
C PRO A 395 44.52 -191.24 -90.56
N ALA A 396 45.40 -190.66 -89.73
CA ALA A 396 46.65 -189.93 -90.03
C ALA A 396 46.41 -188.69 -90.94
N THR A 397 47.03 -187.51 -90.90
CA THR A 397 47.95 -186.72 -90.06
C THR A 397 48.09 -185.39 -90.84
N THR A 398 48.70 -184.34 -90.24
CA THR A 398 49.44 -183.24 -90.95
C THR A 398 48.56 -182.19 -91.67
N SER A 399 48.65 -180.87 -91.52
CA SER A 399 49.76 -179.88 -91.47
C SER A 399 49.56 -178.87 -92.62
N ASN A 400 49.96 -177.62 -92.35
CA ASN A 400 50.36 -176.55 -93.29
C ASN A 400 49.31 -175.75 -94.10
N ASN A 401 49.25 -174.47 -93.72
CA ASN A 401 49.60 -173.28 -94.52
C ASN A 401 48.99 -173.01 -95.91
N ALA A 402 48.32 -171.85 -95.97
CA ALA A 402 48.32 -170.81 -97.00
C ALA A 402 47.70 -171.02 -98.42
N SER A 403 46.85 -170.04 -98.76
CA SER A 403 46.71 -169.33 -100.05
C SER A 403 45.96 -169.99 -101.23
N PHE A 404 45.37 -169.08 -102.02
CA PHE A 404 44.69 -169.17 -103.34
C PHE A 404 43.21 -169.55 -103.35
N GLY A 405 42.43 -168.79 -104.13
CA GLY A 405 40.99 -168.94 -104.29
C GLY A 405 40.56 -169.74 -105.52
N CYS A 406 39.24 -169.94 -105.69
CA CYS A 406 38.56 -170.16 -106.96
C CYS A 406 37.04 -170.17 -106.74
N LYS A 407 36.32 -169.97 -107.85
CA LYS A 407 34.88 -170.09 -108.06
C LYS A 407 34.42 -171.55 -107.87
N GLU A 408 33.37 -171.77 -107.09
CA GLU A 408 32.21 -172.60 -107.48
C GLU A 408 31.06 -172.48 -106.46
N LYS A 409 29.82 -172.63 -106.96
CA LYS A 409 28.59 -172.53 -106.16
C LYS A 409 28.52 -173.70 -105.17
N VAL A 410 28.54 -173.39 -103.87
CA VAL A 410 28.24 -174.36 -102.80
C VAL A 410 26.73 -174.49 -102.70
N ASP A 411 26.20 -175.67 -103.04
CA ASP A 411 24.77 -175.94 -103.04
C ASP A 411 24.26 -176.17 -101.60
N LEU A 412 23.56 -175.18 -101.04
CA LEU A 412 23.08 -175.14 -99.64
C LEU A 412 22.13 -176.30 -99.26
N ARG A 413 21.64 -177.06 -100.25
CA ARG A 413 20.77 -178.23 -100.07
C ARG A 413 21.52 -179.49 -99.61
N ALA A 414 22.83 -179.56 -99.81
CA ALA A 414 23.65 -180.75 -99.50
C ALA A 414 24.21 -180.78 -98.06
N LEU A 415 24.00 -179.73 -97.26
CA LEU A 415 24.47 -179.67 -95.88
C LEU A 415 23.58 -180.49 -94.94
N THR A 416 24.24 -181.22 -94.03
CA THR A 416 23.56 -181.91 -92.93
C THR A 416 22.93 -180.88 -91.98
N TRP A 417 21.83 -181.23 -91.32
CA TRP A 417 21.09 -180.27 -90.46
C TRP A 417 21.96 -179.67 -89.34
N GLU A 418 22.96 -180.40 -88.84
CA GLU A 418 23.94 -179.92 -87.85
C GLU A 418 24.86 -178.82 -88.38
N GLU A 419 25.16 -178.80 -89.69
CA GLU A 419 26.01 -177.78 -90.30
C GLU A 419 25.22 -176.48 -90.58
N ARG A 420 23.93 -176.58 -90.90
CA ARG A 420 23.06 -175.41 -91.08
C ARG A 420 22.82 -174.63 -89.79
N GLU A 421 22.65 -175.32 -88.66
CA GLU A 421 22.49 -174.69 -87.34
C GLU A 421 23.72 -173.84 -86.97
N ARG A 422 24.92 -174.35 -87.28
CA ARG A 422 26.19 -173.69 -86.94
C ARG A 422 26.42 -172.41 -87.74
N VAL A 423 26.02 -172.38 -89.01
CA VAL A 423 26.11 -171.19 -89.88
C VAL A 423 25.16 -170.07 -89.42
N LEU A 424 23.92 -170.41 -89.03
CA LEU A 424 22.93 -169.42 -88.58
C LEU A 424 23.33 -168.75 -87.25
N ARG A 425 23.89 -169.52 -86.29
CA ARG A 425 24.42 -168.92 -85.05
C ARG A 425 25.62 -167.98 -85.29
N LEU A 426 26.47 -168.29 -86.28
CA LEU A 426 27.64 -167.46 -86.60
C LEU A 426 27.25 -166.13 -87.26
N LEU A 427 26.15 -166.10 -88.03
CA LEU A 427 25.61 -164.90 -88.67
C LEU A 427 25.00 -163.92 -87.64
N PHE A 428 24.23 -164.43 -86.67
CA PHE A 428 23.61 -163.60 -85.63
C PHE A 428 24.65 -162.92 -84.72
N GLY A 429 25.73 -163.64 -84.37
CA GLY A 429 26.82 -163.06 -83.57
C GLY A 429 27.64 -161.99 -84.30
N LYS A 430 27.77 -162.10 -85.63
CA LYS A 430 28.55 -161.16 -86.44
C LYS A 430 27.85 -159.82 -86.67
N ILE A 431 26.51 -159.81 -86.69
CA ILE A 431 25.70 -158.57 -86.87
C ILE A 431 25.68 -157.73 -85.57
N ASN A 432 25.60 -158.37 -84.40
CA ASN A 432 25.54 -157.67 -83.11
C ASN A 432 26.87 -157.03 -82.66
N SER A 433 28.01 -157.39 -83.26
CA SER A 433 29.33 -156.84 -82.90
C SER A 433 29.65 -155.48 -83.55
N MET A 434 28.81 -154.98 -84.46
CA MET A 434 29.04 -153.71 -85.19
C MET A 434 28.42 -152.46 -84.53
N GLN A 435 27.72 -152.59 -83.39
CA GLN A 435 26.80 -151.56 -82.86
C GLN A 435 27.32 -150.74 -81.65
N GLY A 436 28.61 -150.81 -81.29
CA GLY A 436 29.18 -150.18 -80.08
C GLY A 436 29.81 -148.79 -80.25
N PHE A 437 29.67 -148.10 -81.40
CA PHE A 437 30.54 -146.97 -81.77
C PHE A 437 29.97 -145.55 -81.60
N PHE A 438 28.82 -145.35 -80.91
CA PHE A 438 28.09 -144.06 -80.93
C PHE A 438 27.72 -143.44 -79.57
N GLU A 439 28.50 -143.66 -78.52
CA GLU A 439 28.25 -143.00 -77.23
C GLU A 439 29.52 -142.34 -76.67
N GLY A 440 29.66 -141.02 -76.89
CA GLY A 440 30.68 -140.19 -76.27
C GLY A 440 30.88 -138.84 -76.97
N THR A 441 30.31 -137.76 -76.41
CA THR A 441 30.85 -136.37 -76.35
C THR A 441 29.78 -135.37 -75.88
N ALA A 442 29.95 -134.77 -74.70
CA ALA A 442 29.69 -133.33 -74.43
C ALA A 442 29.92 -132.99 -72.94
N ALA A 443 31.16 -132.65 -72.61
CA ALA A 443 31.54 -131.84 -71.46
C ALA A 443 32.29 -130.61 -72.02
N VAL A 444 31.87 -129.39 -71.66
CA VAL A 444 32.53 -128.09 -71.90
C VAL A 444 32.06 -127.20 -70.75
N GLU A 445 32.87 -127.00 -69.71
CA GLU A 445 33.87 -125.93 -69.53
C GLU A 445 33.29 -124.50 -69.58
N ASP A 446 33.44 -123.84 -68.44
CA ASP A 446 32.99 -122.52 -68.03
C ASP A 446 34.29 -121.72 -67.80
N ASP A 447 34.55 -120.68 -68.59
CA ASP A 447 35.69 -119.77 -68.33
C ASP A 447 35.45 -118.35 -68.87
N ALA A 448 35.97 -117.40 -68.08
CA ALA A 448 36.23 -115.97 -68.31
C ALA A 448 35.01 -115.03 -68.51
N LEU A 449 34.90 -113.91 -67.78
CA LEU A 449 35.78 -112.75 -67.94
C LEU A 449 35.96 -111.87 -66.68
N GLN A 450 37.18 -111.35 -66.58
CA GLN A 450 37.79 -110.47 -65.59
C GLN A 450 37.49 -108.97 -65.83
N THR A 451 37.15 -108.26 -64.73
CA THR A 451 37.71 -107.00 -64.15
C THR A 451 38.67 -106.12 -65.00
N PRO A 452 38.78 -104.77 -64.80
CA PRO A 452 39.27 -104.24 -63.52
C PRO A 452 38.82 -102.87 -62.99
N PHE A 453 39.18 -102.75 -61.71
CA PHE A 453 39.04 -101.72 -60.70
C PHE A 453 40.32 -100.89 -60.63
N ILE A 454 40.25 -99.59 -60.31
CA ILE A 454 41.33 -98.86 -59.62
C ILE A 454 40.71 -97.86 -58.63
N THR A 455 41.14 -97.97 -57.37
CA THR A 455 40.98 -96.97 -56.30
C THR A 455 42.38 -96.48 -55.97
N GLU A 456 42.56 -95.17 -55.73
CA GLU A 456 43.73 -94.64 -55.04
C GLU A 456 43.29 -93.61 -53.99
N ALA A 457 43.87 -93.72 -52.81
CA ALA A 457 43.90 -92.74 -51.76
C ALA A 457 45.37 -92.53 -51.37
N THR A 458 45.81 -91.29 -51.12
CA THR A 458 46.55 -90.87 -49.90
C THR A 458 47.05 -89.42 -49.93
N ALA A 459 46.80 -88.74 -48.79
CA ALA A 459 47.70 -87.89 -47.99
C ALA A 459 48.01 -86.40 -48.31
N SER A 460 47.97 -85.63 -47.20
CA SER A 460 48.73 -84.40 -46.85
C SER A 460 48.11 -83.05 -47.32
N VAL A 461 48.05 -81.88 -46.61
CA VAL A 461 48.82 -81.21 -45.53
C VAL A 461 47.99 -80.05 -44.87
N SER A 462 48.28 -79.77 -43.58
CA SER A 462 48.20 -78.51 -42.76
C SER A 462 46.91 -77.67 -42.56
N GLY A 463 46.68 -77.29 -41.29
CA GLY A 463 45.63 -76.39 -40.76
C GLY A 463 45.82 -74.88 -41.05
N PRO A 464 45.45 -73.92 -40.15
CA PRO A 464 45.33 -74.01 -38.69
C PRO A 464 44.04 -73.41 -38.07
N ALA A 465 43.97 -73.54 -36.75
CA ALA A 465 42.91 -73.13 -35.85
C ALA A 465 43.01 -71.66 -35.36
N MET A 466 41.83 -71.08 -35.10
CA MET A 466 41.43 -70.21 -33.94
C MET A 466 42.19 -68.87 -33.69
N PRO A 467 41.51 -67.83 -33.14
CA PRO A 467 41.34 -67.78 -31.68
C PRO A 467 39.99 -67.25 -31.17
N ARG A 468 39.62 -67.83 -30.02
CA ARG A 468 38.74 -67.26 -29.00
C ARG A 468 39.33 -65.97 -28.44
N PHE A 469 38.46 -65.01 -28.12
CA PHE A 469 38.75 -63.92 -27.18
C PHE A 469 37.56 -63.75 -26.24
N VAL A 470 37.82 -63.77 -24.94
CA VAL A 470 36.92 -63.34 -23.84
C VAL A 470 37.72 -62.32 -23.00
N PRO A 471 37.10 -61.53 -22.11
CA PRO A 471 37.08 -60.08 -22.15
C PRO A 471 38.12 -59.42 -21.23
N ALA A 472 38.48 -58.17 -21.51
CA ALA A 472 39.24 -57.33 -20.60
C ALA A 472 38.30 -56.44 -19.78
N PHE A 473 38.35 -56.59 -18.45
CA PHE A 473 37.95 -55.56 -17.49
C PHE A 473 38.88 -54.34 -17.60
N PRO A 474 38.37 -53.14 -17.27
CA PRO A 474 39.10 -52.32 -16.33
C PRO A 474 38.21 -51.73 -15.21
N SER A 475 38.61 -52.04 -13.98
CA SER A 475 38.82 -51.12 -12.84
C SER A 475 37.97 -49.85 -12.70
N ARG A 476 37.21 -49.81 -11.59
CA ARG A 476 36.84 -48.62 -10.79
C ARG A 476 38.11 -47.96 -10.20
N PRO A 477 38.12 -46.63 -9.96
CA PRO A 477 38.30 -46.14 -8.58
C PRO A 477 37.45 -44.87 -8.31
N PRO A 478 37.64 -44.11 -7.20
CA PRO A 478 36.83 -44.18 -6.00
C PRO A 478 35.88 -42.98 -5.81
N THR A 479 34.96 -43.18 -4.88
CA THR A 479 34.23 -42.13 -4.15
C THR A 479 35.19 -41.13 -3.49
N THR A 480 34.95 -39.84 -3.69
CA THR A 480 35.35 -38.79 -2.76
C THR A 480 34.13 -37.95 -2.40
N ASN A 481 33.93 -37.84 -1.08
CA ASN A 481 33.05 -36.91 -0.41
C ASN A 481 33.30 -35.47 -0.88
N LEU A 482 32.23 -34.75 -1.20
CA LEU A 482 31.86 -33.43 -0.67
C LEU A 482 30.44 -33.09 -1.12
#